data_AF-A0A955FVG9-F1
#
_entry.id   AF-A0A955FVG9-F1
#
_cell.length_a   1.000
_cell.length_b   1.000
_cell.length_c   1.000
_cell.angle_alpha   90.00
_cell.angle_beta   90.00
_cell.angle_gamma   90.00
#
_symmetry.space_group_name_H-M   'P 1'
#
loop_
_entity.id
_entity.type
_entity.pdbx_description
1 polymer ?
#
loop_
_entity_poly.entity_id
_entity_poly.type
_entity_poly.pdbx_seq_one_letter_code
_entity_poly.pdbx_strand_id
1 'polypeptide(L)'
;MRDRSTRAGAATWLPWVLGVGVTIVGLLGWLDQYNWQVTNLRTFSVFSLLGLLAWSIMWTHYAYGGLRLMSERLAKNQIYTTVTLYIVLALLLLHPGLLAYNQWDITKQLPPQSFYTYVGPSLKLYVLFGSLSLLMFLAYDILIRLRKHPRVRRYWRYISLSQMVAMSLIFVHSMQLGQTMDQAWFELYWVALGALLLPCFGLIIYEEWNTPSKKP
;
A
#
# COMPACT_ATOMS: atom_id res chain seq x y z
N MET A 1 14.13 -2.91 38.82
CA MET A 1 13.01 -2.91 37.84
C MET A 1 12.82 -1.48 37.33
N ARG A 2 13.46 -1.12 36.20
CA ARG A 2 13.22 0.19 35.58
C ARG A 2 11.94 0.12 34.77
N ASP A 3 11.04 1.03 35.09
CA ASP A 3 9.74 1.29 34.51
C ASP A 3 9.72 1.13 32.97
N ARG A 4 8.93 0.17 32.48
CA ARG A 4 8.69 -0.06 31.04
C ARG A 4 7.69 0.94 30.46
N SER A 5 6.98 1.72 31.29
CA SER A 5 5.91 2.61 30.84
C SER A 5 6.42 3.86 30.11
N THR A 6 7.56 4.42 30.54
CA THR A 6 8.14 5.64 29.92
C THR A 6 8.86 5.38 28.60
N ARG A 7 9.33 4.15 28.35
CA ARG A 7 9.98 3.76 27.08
C ARG A 7 9.00 3.45 25.95
N ALA A 8 7.72 3.25 26.29
CA ALA A 8 6.67 2.97 25.31
C ALA A 8 6.19 4.23 24.57
N GLY A 9 6.37 5.42 25.16
CA GLY A 9 5.80 6.67 24.66
C GLY A 9 6.34 7.11 23.30
N ALA A 10 7.66 7.10 23.07
CA ALA A 10 8.25 7.55 21.81
C ALA A 10 8.13 6.51 20.68
N ALA A 11 8.21 5.22 21.02
CA ALA A 11 8.15 4.12 20.04
C ALA A 11 6.76 3.97 19.39
N THR A 12 5.69 4.42 20.05
CA THR A 12 4.34 4.40 19.46
C THR A 12 4.13 5.48 18.40
N TRP A 13 4.86 6.60 18.43
CA TRP A 13 4.74 7.67 17.43
C TRP A 13 5.51 7.40 16.15
N LEU A 14 6.55 6.56 16.19
CA LEU A 14 7.38 6.26 15.02
C LEU A 14 6.58 5.88 13.76
N PRO A 15 5.61 4.95 13.79
CA PRO A 15 4.84 4.62 12.59
C PRO A 15 3.98 5.79 12.10
N TRP A 16 3.50 6.67 12.98
CA TRP A 16 2.77 7.87 12.58
C TRP A 16 3.67 8.87 11.87
N VAL A 17 4.85 9.15 12.43
CA VAL A 17 5.83 10.07 11.83
C VAL A 17 6.29 9.55 10.47
N LEU A 18 6.58 8.25 10.39
CA LEU A 18 6.94 7.60 9.13
C LEU A 18 5.79 7.65 8.11
N GLY A 19 4.57 7.31 8.55
CA GLY A 19 3.33 7.37 7.76
C GLY A 19 3.13 8.74 7.16
N VAL A 20 3.03 9.76 8.01
CA VAL A 20 2.84 11.16 7.61
C VAL A 20 3.98 11.63 6.71
N GLY A 21 5.23 11.33 7.06
CA GLY A 21 6.40 11.74 6.27
C GLY A 21 6.38 11.21 4.84
N VAL A 22 6.18 9.90 4.66
CA VAL A 22 6.11 9.27 3.33
C VAL A 22 4.90 9.78 2.54
N THR A 23 3.74 9.90 3.19
CA THR A 23 2.53 10.44 2.56
C THR A 23 2.67 11.90 2.14
N ILE A 24 3.35 12.74 2.93
CA ILE A 24 3.64 14.13 2.56
C ILE A 24 4.55 14.18 1.33
N VAL A 25 5.62 13.39 1.28
CA VAL A 25 6.51 13.38 0.10
C VAL A 25 5.76 12.91 -1.16
N GLY A 26 4.86 11.92 -1.01
CA GLY A 26 3.93 11.55 -2.08
C GLY A 26 3.08 12.73 -2.55
N LEU A 27 2.43 13.45 -1.62
CA LEU A 27 1.65 14.64 -1.94
C LEU A 27 2.49 15.72 -2.63
N LEU A 28 3.73 15.93 -2.19
CA LEU A 28 4.65 16.89 -2.82
C LEU A 28 4.99 16.50 -4.26
N GLY A 29 5.25 15.22 -4.53
CA GLY A 29 5.45 14.74 -5.91
C GLY A 29 4.24 14.98 -6.79
N TRP A 30 3.04 14.70 -6.26
CA TRP A 30 1.79 14.97 -6.96
C TRP A 30 1.58 16.48 -7.21
N LEU A 31 1.85 17.35 -6.23
CA LEU A 31 1.75 18.80 -6.41
C LEU A 31 2.73 19.33 -7.46
N ASP A 32 3.98 18.84 -7.43
CA ASP A 32 5.01 19.22 -8.39
C ASP A 32 4.61 18.83 -9.83
N GLN A 33 3.89 17.72 -10.00
CA GLN A 33 3.36 17.27 -11.30
C GLN A 33 2.44 18.30 -11.94
N TYR A 34 1.73 19.06 -11.11
CA TYR A 34 0.81 20.13 -11.54
C TYR A 34 1.44 21.52 -11.39
N ASN A 35 2.76 21.63 -11.26
CA ASN A 35 3.47 22.89 -11.02
C ASN A 35 2.86 23.69 -9.85
N TRP A 36 2.42 23.00 -8.81
CA TRP A 36 1.76 23.58 -7.63
C TRP A 36 0.43 24.29 -7.91
N GLN A 37 -0.13 24.13 -9.11
CA GLN A 37 -1.41 24.72 -9.51
C GLN A 37 -2.55 23.75 -9.24
N VAL A 38 -3.24 23.94 -8.11
CA VAL A 38 -4.37 23.10 -7.68
C VAL A 38 -5.75 23.67 -8.06
N THR A 39 -5.78 24.72 -8.87
CA THR A 39 -7.03 25.29 -9.41
C THR A 39 -7.54 24.45 -10.58
N ASN A 40 -8.83 24.11 -10.59
CA ASN A 40 -9.49 23.32 -11.65
C ASN A 40 -8.99 21.87 -11.81
N LEU A 41 -8.70 21.20 -10.69
CA LEU A 41 -8.38 19.77 -10.69
C LEU A 41 -9.52 18.96 -11.33
N ARG A 42 -9.19 18.16 -12.34
CA ARG A 42 -10.14 17.21 -12.95
C ARG A 42 -10.21 15.96 -12.09
N THR A 43 -11.31 15.20 -12.17
CA THR A 43 -11.41 13.93 -11.42
C THR A 43 -10.27 12.96 -11.74
N PHE A 44 -9.73 13.03 -12.97
CA PHE A 44 -8.56 12.27 -13.42
C PHE A 44 -7.24 12.68 -12.72
N SER A 45 -7.10 13.87 -12.13
CA SER A 45 -5.93 14.20 -11.31
C SER A 45 -6.08 13.75 -9.86
N VAL A 46 -7.31 13.65 -9.37
CA VAL A 46 -7.58 13.23 -7.99
C VAL A 46 -7.39 11.72 -7.82
N PHE A 47 -7.82 10.90 -8.79
CA PHE A 47 -7.71 9.44 -8.61
C PHE A 47 -6.24 8.99 -8.47
N SER A 48 -5.30 9.58 -9.22
CA SER A 48 -3.88 9.24 -9.14
C SER A 48 -3.29 9.52 -7.76
N LEU A 49 -3.67 10.67 -7.15
CA LEU A 49 -3.31 11.00 -5.77
C LEU A 49 -3.75 9.91 -4.79
N LEU A 50 -4.99 9.41 -4.91
CA LEU A 50 -5.49 8.37 -4.00
C LEU A 50 -4.64 7.10 -4.02
N GLY A 51 -4.21 6.66 -5.22
CA GLY A 51 -3.32 5.51 -5.37
C GLY A 51 -1.95 5.75 -4.72
N LEU A 52 -1.41 6.97 -4.88
CA LEU A 52 -0.15 7.39 -4.30
C LEU A 52 -0.18 7.41 -2.77
N LEU A 53 -1.24 7.98 -2.19
CA LEU A 53 -1.45 8.01 -0.73
C LEU A 53 -1.67 6.60 -0.17
N ALA A 54 -2.46 5.76 -0.86
CA ALA A 54 -2.70 4.38 -0.45
C ALA A 54 -1.38 3.60 -0.37
N TRP A 55 -0.58 3.65 -1.44
CA TRP A 55 0.70 2.95 -1.49
C TRP A 55 1.67 3.46 -0.43
N SER A 56 1.77 4.79 -0.24
CA SER A 56 2.63 5.42 0.77
C SER A 56 2.32 4.91 2.18
N ILE A 57 1.04 4.85 2.55
CA ILE A 57 0.61 4.36 3.86
C ILE A 57 0.87 2.85 3.98
N MET A 58 0.52 2.05 2.97
CA MET A 58 0.78 0.60 2.97
C MET A 58 2.27 0.28 3.09
N TRP A 59 3.14 1.03 2.39
CA TRP A 59 4.59 0.88 2.47
C TRP A 59 5.08 0.99 3.92
N THR A 60 4.55 1.96 4.69
CA THR A 60 4.93 2.12 6.10
C THR A 60 4.52 0.94 6.98
N HIS A 61 3.46 0.19 6.63
CA HIS A 61 3.07 -1.01 7.38
C HIS A 61 4.14 -2.09 7.28
N TYR A 62 4.74 -2.24 6.09
CA TYR A 62 5.85 -3.16 5.85
C TYR A 62 7.15 -2.66 6.46
N ALA A 63 7.49 -1.38 6.24
CA ALA A 63 8.71 -0.79 6.79
C ALA A 63 8.72 -0.86 8.32
N TYR A 64 7.65 -0.40 8.97
CA TYR A 64 7.53 -0.49 10.42
C TYR A 64 7.41 -1.94 10.90
N GLY A 65 6.75 -2.81 10.12
CA GLY A 65 6.70 -4.25 10.38
C GLY A 65 8.09 -4.88 10.45
N GLY A 66 8.94 -4.60 9.46
CA GLY A 66 10.33 -5.07 9.41
C GLY A 66 11.20 -4.48 10.52
N LEU A 67 11.13 -3.16 10.74
CA LEU A 67 11.88 -2.48 11.81
C LEU A 67 11.58 -3.07 13.20
N ARG A 68 10.33 -3.44 13.45
CA ARG A 68 9.92 -4.08 14.71
C ARG A 68 10.53 -5.45 14.93
N LEU A 69 10.88 -6.17 13.87
CA LEU A 69 11.58 -7.46 13.98
C LEU A 69 13.07 -7.27 14.29
N MET A 70 13.62 -6.09 13.97
CA MET A 70 15.00 -5.75 14.29
C MET A 70 15.19 -5.17 15.69
N SER A 71 14.11 -4.75 16.36
CA SER A 71 14.19 -4.11 17.68
C SER A 71 13.00 -4.43 18.57
N GLU A 72 13.26 -5.12 19.68
CA GLU A 72 12.25 -5.42 20.72
C GLU A 72 11.67 -4.16 21.39
N ARG A 73 12.32 -3.00 21.22
CA ARG A 73 11.83 -1.71 21.75
C ARG A 73 10.64 -1.17 20.96
N LEU A 74 10.44 -1.64 19.73
CA LEU A 74 9.38 -1.18 18.85
C LEU A 74 8.14 -2.08 19.00
N ALA A 75 7.17 -1.60 19.77
CA ALA A 75 5.91 -2.29 19.95
C ALA A 75 4.96 -2.08 18.77
N LYS A 76 4.01 -3.00 18.57
CA LYS A 76 2.93 -2.80 17.59
C LYS A 76 2.05 -1.63 18.05
N ASN A 77 1.90 -0.61 17.22
CA ASN A 77 0.88 0.41 17.43
C ASN A 77 -0.45 -0.05 16.81
N GLN A 78 -1.36 -0.56 17.63
CA GLN A 78 -2.65 -1.07 17.15
C GLN A 78 -3.54 0.04 16.59
N ILE A 79 -3.54 1.22 17.22
CA ILE A 79 -4.36 2.37 16.77
C ILE A 79 -3.91 2.80 15.37
N TYR A 80 -2.59 2.97 15.18
CA TYR A 80 -2.03 3.27 13.86
C TYR A 80 -2.47 2.25 12.83
N THR A 81 -2.25 0.96 13.09
CA THR A 81 -2.61 -0.12 12.16
C THR A 81 -4.11 -0.10 11.83
N THR A 82 -4.98 0.03 12.83
CA THR A 82 -6.43 0.00 12.60
C THR A 82 -6.90 1.22 11.81
N VAL A 83 -6.51 2.44 12.21
CA VAL A 83 -6.92 3.68 11.53
C VAL A 83 -6.43 3.69 10.09
N THR A 84 -5.14 3.41 9.88
CA THR A 84 -4.56 3.44 8.54
C THR A 84 -5.05 2.31 7.64
N LEU A 85 -5.47 1.16 8.19
CA LEU A 85 -6.11 0.10 7.42
C LEU A 85 -7.45 0.55 6.82
N TYR A 86 -8.29 1.26 7.58
CA TYR A 86 -9.53 1.83 7.04
C TYR A 86 -9.27 2.92 6.00
N ILE A 87 -8.27 3.79 6.24
CA ILE A 87 -7.87 4.82 5.28
C ILE A 87 -7.39 4.19 3.98
N VAL A 88 -6.47 3.22 4.05
CA VAL A 88 -5.95 2.48 2.88
C VAL A 88 -7.09 1.81 2.12
N LEU A 89 -8.01 1.14 2.81
CA LEU A 89 -9.16 0.50 2.16
C LEU A 89 -10.01 1.51 1.38
N ALA A 90 -10.32 2.66 1.98
CA ALA A 90 -11.06 3.71 1.32
C ALA A 90 -10.31 4.24 0.09
N LEU A 91 -9.01 4.53 0.21
CA LEU A 91 -8.18 5.01 -0.90
C LEU A 91 -8.06 3.98 -2.03
N LEU A 92 -7.86 2.69 -1.70
CA LEU A 92 -7.75 1.60 -2.67
C LEU A 92 -9.06 1.35 -3.43
N LEU A 93 -10.22 1.55 -2.80
CA LEU A 93 -11.52 1.42 -3.47
C LEU A 93 -11.84 2.67 -4.31
N LEU A 94 -11.58 3.86 -3.76
CA LEU A 94 -11.85 5.12 -4.44
C LEU A 94 -10.92 5.35 -5.64
N HIS A 95 -9.66 4.90 -5.59
CA HIS A 95 -8.71 5.06 -6.70
C HIS A 95 -9.23 4.50 -8.05
N PRO A 96 -9.46 3.19 -8.20
CA PRO A 96 -10.04 2.64 -9.42
C PRO A 96 -11.54 2.94 -9.54
N GLY A 97 -12.25 3.16 -8.42
CA GLY A 97 -13.67 3.50 -8.41
C GLY A 97 -13.97 4.84 -9.09
N LEU A 98 -13.18 5.87 -8.80
CA LEU A 98 -13.26 7.16 -9.48
C LEU A 98 -12.93 7.02 -10.97
N LEU A 99 -11.88 6.27 -11.32
CA LEU A 99 -11.56 6.02 -12.73
C LEU A 99 -12.72 5.30 -13.44
N ALA A 100 -13.34 4.30 -12.80
CA ALA A 100 -14.46 3.55 -13.36
C ALA A 100 -15.68 4.43 -13.60
N TYR A 101 -15.99 5.30 -12.64
CA TYR A 101 -17.08 6.27 -12.75
C TYR A 101 -16.88 7.23 -13.94
N ASN A 102 -15.70 7.86 -14.05
CA ASN A 102 -15.43 8.78 -15.16
C ASN A 102 -15.42 8.05 -16.52
N GLN A 103 -14.84 6.85 -16.57
CA GLN A 103 -14.82 6.07 -17.80
C GLN A 103 -16.20 5.57 -18.20
N TRP A 104 -17.10 5.29 -17.25
CA TRP A 104 -18.49 4.96 -17.55
C TRP A 104 -19.20 6.12 -18.26
N ASP A 105 -18.95 7.37 -17.85
CA ASP A 105 -19.55 8.53 -18.49
C ASP A 105 -19.10 8.71 -19.93
N ILE A 106 -17.83 8.40 -20.22
CA ILE A 106 -17.22 8.54 -21.55
C ILE A 106 -17.51 7.35 -22.46
N THR A 107 -17.36 6.12 -21.95
CA THR A 107 -17.32 4.89 -22.77
C THR A 107 -18.52 3.98 -22.60
N LYS A 108 -19.32 4.15 -21.54
CA LYS A 108 -20.41 3.23 -21.14
C LYS A 108 -19.94 1.76 -20.98
N GLN A 109 -18.66 1.56 -20.69
CA GLN A 109 -18.07 0.25 -20.43
C GLN A 109 -17.75 0.10 -18.94
N LEU A 110 -17.85 -1.13 -18.44
CA LEU A 110 -17.42 -1.49 -17.08
C LEU A 110 -15.94 -1.95 -17.08
N PRO A 111 -15.26 -1.88 -15.93
CA PRO A 111 -13.96 -2.53 -15.76
C PRO A 111 -14.05 -4.05 -16.01
N PRO A 112 -12.98 -4.69 -16.53
CA PRO A 112 -11.67 -4.11 -16.83
C PRO A 112 -11.61 -3.39 -18.18
N GLN A 113 -12.62 -3.56 -19.05
CA GLN A 113 -12.57 -3.04 -20.42
C GLN A 113 -12.44 -1.51 -20.45
N SER A 114 -13.16 -0.81 -19.59
CA SER A 114 -13.09 0.66 -19.51
C SER A 114 -11.71 1.19 -19.07
N PHE A 115 -10.99 0.44 -18.24
CA PHE A 115 -9.61 0.76 -17.84
C PHE A 115 -8.61 0.48 -18.96
N TYR A 116 -8.79 -0.59 -19.71
CA TYR A 116 -7.96 -0.90 -20.87
C TYR A 116 -8.09 0.14 -21.98
N THR A 117 -9.29 0.68 -22.18
CA THR A 117 -9.52 1.80 -23.10
C THR A 117 -8.81 3.08 -22.63
N TYR A 118 -8.74 3.32 -21.32
CA TYR A 118 -8.06 4.49 -20.76
C TYR A 118 -6.54 4.50 -21.00
N VAL A 119 -5.86 3.38 -20.73
CA VAL A 119 -4.38 3.33 -20.79
C VAL A 119 -3.82 2.98 -22.18
N GLY A 120 -4.64 2.42 -23.06
CA GLY A 120 -4.20 1.90 -24.37
C GLY A 120 -3.57 0.49 -24.33
N PRO A 121 -3.29 -0.11 -25.51
CA PRO A 121 -2.96 -1.54 -25.60
C PRO A 121 -1.67 -1.99 -24.90
N SER A 122 -0.61 -1.17 -24.95
CA SER A 122 0.71 -1.51 -24.39
C SER A 122 0.71 -1.57 -22.85
N LEU A 123 -0.25 -0.91 -22.21
CA LEU A 123 -0.28 -0.72 -20.76
C LEU A 123 -1.32 -1.60 -20.04
N LYS A 124 -2.05 -2.45 -20.78
CA LYS A 124 -3.10 -3.34 -20.22
C LYS A 124 -2.57 -4.28 -19.14
N LEU A 125 -1.35 -4.79 -19.30
CA LEU A 125 -0.73 -5.69 -18.33
C LEU A 125 -0.59 -5.03 -16.95
N TYR A 126 -0.23 -3.73 -16.92
CA TYR A 126 -0.06 -3.01 -15.67
C TYR A 126 -1.40 -2.68 -15.00
N VAL A 127 -2.47 -2.47 -15.76
CA VAL A 127 -3.85 -2.41 -15.22
C VAL A 127 -4.25 -3.74 -14.58
N LEU A 128 -3.89 -4.86 -15.21
CA LEU A 128 -4.12 -6.19 -14.63
C LEU A 128 -3.37 -6.36 -13.31
N PHE A 129 -2.12 -5.91 -13.20
CA PHE A 129 -1.37 -5.95 -11.94
C PHE A 129 -2.08 -5.18 -10.82
N GLY A 130 -2.52 -3.95 -11.07
CA GLY A 130 -3.29 -3.18 -10.09
C GLY A 130 -4.60 -3.87 -9.69
N SER A 131 -5.30 -4.46 -10.65
CA SER A 131 -6.56 -5.20 -10.39
C SER A 131 -6.34 -6.45 -9.54
N LEU A 132 -5.29 -7.24 -9.84
CA LEU A 132 -4.91 -8.41 -9.06
C LEU A 132 -4.48 -8.03 -7.64
N SER A 133 -3.68 -6.97 -7.50
CA SER A 133 -3.30 -6.43 -6.18
C SER A 133 -4.52 -6.04 -5.35
N LEU A 134 -5.48 -5.32 -5.93
CA LEU A 134 -6.71 -4.93 -5.23
C LEU A 134 -7.47 -6.17 -4.73
N LEU A 135 -7.66 -7.17 -5.58
CA LEU A 135 -8.33 -8.41 -5.20
C LEU A 135 -7.58 -9.13 -4.06
N MET A 136 -6.25 -9.19 -4.12
CA MET A 136 -5.43 -9.77 -3.05
C MET A 136 -5.53 -9.01 -1.73
N PHE A 137 -5.52 -7.66 -1.74
CA PHE A 137 -5.70 -6.85 -0.54
C PHE A 137 -7.09 -7.02 0.07
N LEU A 138 -8.14 -7.00 -0.75
CA LEU A 138 -9.52 -7.22 -0.28
C LEU A 138 -9.72 -8.64 0.28
N ALA A 139 -9.18 -9.65 -0.40
CA ALA A 139 -9.21 -11.02 0.08
C ALA A 139 -8.49 -11.15 1.42
N TYR A 140 -7.33 -10.51 1.60
CA TYR A 140 -6.62 -10.53 2.88
C TYR A 140 -7.39 -9.87 4.01
N ASP A 141 -8.04 -8.73 3.76
CA ASP A 141 -8.87 -8.05 4.76
C ASP A 141 -10.02 -8.96 5.26
N ILE A 142 -10.57 -9.82 4.39
CA ILE A 142 -11.53 -10.85 4.80
C ILE A 142 -10.83 -11.98 5.58
N LEU A 143 -9.73 -12.50 5.05
CA LEU A 143 -9.01 -13.66 5.60
C LEU A 143 -8.38 -13.38 6.97
N ILE A 144 -7.96 -12.13 7.26
CA ILE A 144 -7.43 -11.76 8.57
C ILE A 144 -8.50 -11.84 9.67
N ARG A 145 -9.76 -11.53 9.35
CA ARG A 145 -10.90 -11.70 10.28
C ARG A 145 -11.18 -13.17 10.55
N LEU A 146 -10.91 -14.02 9.55
CA LEU A 146 -11.07 -15.47 9.63
C LEU A 146 -9.79 -16.19 10.09
N ARG A 147 -8.77 -15.49 10.59
CA ARG A 147 -7.46 -16.07 10.93
C ARG A 147 -7.52 -17.23 11.93
N LYS A 148 -8.53 -17.26 12.81
CA LYS A 148 -8.74 -18.35 13.77
C LYS A 148 -9.30 -19.63 13.13
N HIS A 149 -9.88 -19.55 11.93
CA HIS A 149 -10.44 -20.69 11.24
C HIS A 149 -9.33 -21.68 10.83
N PRO A 150 -9.47 -23.00 11.09
CA PRO A 150 -8.39 -23.98 10.89
C PRO A 150 -7.81 -23.99 9.47
N ARG A 151 -8.67 -23.86 8.45
CA ARG A 151 -8.23 -23.82 7.05
C ARG A 151 -7.39 -22.57 6.75
N VAL A 152 -7.83 -21.40 7.20
CA VAL A 152 -7.10 -20.12 6.98
C VAL A 152 -5.76 -20.16 7.70
N ARG A 153 -5.77 -20.63 8.95
CA ARG A 153 -4.56 -20.79 9.75
C ARG A 153 -3.54 -21.72 9.09
N ARG A 154 -3.97 -22.84 8.51
CA ARG A 154 -3.10 -23.79 7.78
C ARG A 154 -2.34 -23.12 6.64
N TYR A 155 -2.98 -22.20 5.92
CA TYR A 155 -2.39 -21.51 4.77
C TYR A 155 -1.92 -20.09 5.08
N TRP A 156 -1.84 -19.69 6.36
CA TRP A 156 -1.55 -18.31 6.76
C TRP A 156 -0.27 -17.75 6.14
N ARG A 157 0.77 -18.57 6.02
CA ARG A 157 2.05 -18.19 5.41
C ARG A 157 1.89 -17.77 3.94
N TYR A 158 1.09 -18.50 3.16
CA TYR A 158 0.82 -18.16 1.77
C TYR A 158 -0.09 -16.94 1.64
N ILE A 159 -1.04 -16.79 2.57
CA ILE A 159 -1.91 -15.60 2.66
C ILE A 159 -1.09 -14.35 3.00
N SER A 160 -0.09 -14.47 3.86
CA SER A 160 0.83 -13.39 4.18
C SER A 160 1.74 -13.06 3.00
N LEU A 161 2.32 -14.08 2.35
CA LEU A 161 3.15 -13.93 1.16
C LEU A 161 2.38 -13.25 0.01
N SER A 162 1.10 -13.58 -0.18
CA SER A 162 0.28 -12.96 -1.23
C SER A 162 0.15 -11.44 -1.07
N GLN A 163 0.26 -10.91 0.16
CA GLN A 163 0.28 -9.46 0.38
C GLN A 163 1.57 -8.81 -0.10
N MET A 164 2.72 -9.48 0.08
CA MET A 164 3.99 -8.99 -0.46
C MET A 164 3.99 -9.02 -1.99
N VAL A 165 3.41 -10.08 -2.58
CA VAL A 165 3.16 -10.15 -4.03
C VAL A 165 2.26 -9.00 -4.48
N ALA A 166 1.13 -8.77 -3.79
CA ALA A 166 0.22 -7.67 -4.09
C ALA A 166 0.91 -6.30 -4.01
N MET A 167 1.75 -6.06 -3.00
CA MET A 167 2.55 -4.84 -2.88
C MET A 167 3.55 -4.67 -4.02
N SER A 168 4.16 -5.77 -4.46
CA SER A 168 5.13 -5.75 -5.57
C SER A 168 4.44 -5.45 -6.90
N LEU A 169 3.27 -6.07 -7.13
CA LEU A 169 2.44 -5.82 -8.31
C LEU A 169 1.93 -4.38 -8.37
N ILE A 170 1.46 -3.81 -7.25
CA ILE A 170 1.00 -2.41 -7.23
C ILE A 170 2.17 -1.42 -7.37
N PHE A 171 3.36 -1.78 -6.89
CA PHE A 171 4.57 -1.00 -7.15
C PHE A 171 4.88 -0.93 -8.64
N VAL A 172 4.93 -2.08 -9.34
CA VAL A 172 5.16 -2.10 -10.80
C VAL A 172 4.04 -1.38 -11.56
N HIS A 173 2.78 -1.58 -11.16
CA HIS A 173 1.63 -0.83 -11.68
C HIS A 173 1.85 0.68 -11.56
N SER A 174 2.29 1.17 -10.39
CA SER A 174 2.54 2.60 -10.16
C SER A 174 3.73 3.13 -10.96
N MET A 175 4.80 2.34 -11.13
CA MET A 175 5.97 2.75 -11.92
C MET A 175 5.64 2.95 -13.40
N GLN A 176 4.67 2.20 -13.92
CA GLN A 176 4.37 2.18 -15.36
C GLN A 176 3.17 3.06 -15.74
N LEU A 177 2.26 3.31 -14.80
CA LEU A 177 1.04 4.11 -15.04
C LEU A 177 1.01 5.43 -14.27
N GLY A 178 1.87 5.60 -13.26
CA GLY A 178 1.91 6.79 -12.43
C GLY A 178 2.56 7.96 -13.16
N GLN A 179 1.76 8.93 -13.61
CA GLN A 179 2.26 10.15 -14.27
C GLN A 179 3.22 10.96 -13.38
N THR A 180 3.11 10.83 -12.06
CA THR A 180 4.05 11.47 -11.12
C THR A 180 5.48 10.93 -11.26
N MET A 181 5.65 9.75 -11.86
CA MET A 181 6.96 9.14 -12.11
C MET A 181 7.71 9.80 -13.26
N ASP A 182 7.09 10.71 -14.02
CA ASP A 182 7.77 11.46 -15.08
C ASP A 182 8.80 12.48 -14.52
N GLN A 183 8.77 12.72 -13.20
CA GLN A 183 9.74 13.56 -12.50
C GLN A 183 10.89 12.70 -11.95
N ALA A 184 12.11 12.95 -12.42
CA ALA A 184 13.30 12.15 -12.07
C ALA A 184 13.56 12.05 -10.55
N TRP A 185 13.34 13.14 -9.79
CA TRP A 185 13.54 13.12 -8.35
C TRP A 185 12.52 12.21 -7.64
N PHE A 186 11.27 12.21 -8.12
CA PHE A 186 10.19 11.43 -7.54
C PHE A 186 10.29 9.97 -7.93
N GLU A 187 10.68 9.68 -9.19
CA GLU A 187 10.99 8.32 -9.64
C GLU A 187 12.09 7.71 -8.77
N LEU A 188 13.20 8.43 -8.54
CA LEU A 188 14.30 7.96 -7.68
C LEU A 188 13.83 7.69 -6.25
N TYR A 189 13.03 8.60 -5.68
CA TYR A 189 12.41 8.42 -4.37
C TYR A 189 11.55 7.15 -4.34
N TRP A 190 10.72 6.94 -5.35
CA TRP A 190 9.81 5.81 -5.43
C TRP A 190 10.57 4.48 -5.56
N VAL A 191 11.60 4.43 -6.41
CA VAL A 191 12.49 3.27 -6.55
C VAL A 191 13.23 2.99 -5.25
N ALA A 192 13.69 4.01 -4.53
CA ALA A 192 14.35 3.82 -3.23
C ALA A 192 13.40 3.19 -2.20
N LEU A 193 12.14 3.65 -2.14
CA LEU A 193 11.13 3.01 -1.29
C LEU A 193 10.83 1.58 -1.73
N GLY A 194 10.69 1.32 -3.04
CA GLY A 194 10.51 -0.03 -3.57
C GLY A 194 11.66 -0.97 -3.19
N ALA A 195 12.91 -0.51 -3.30
CA ALA A 195 14.09 -1.28 -2.92
C ALA A 195 14.10 -1.61 -1.41
N LEU A 196 13.68 -0.66 -0.56
CA LEU A 196 13.58 -0.86 0.89
C LEU A 196 12.49 -1.86 1.30
N LEU A 197 11.51 -2.17 0.45
CA LEU A 197 10.55 -3.24 0.72
C LEU A 197 11.22 -4.61 0.74
N LEU A 198 12.24 -4.86 -0.08
CA LEU A 198 12.90 -6.15 -0.20
C LEU A 198 13.46 -6.67 1.13
N PRO A 199 14.30 -5.92 1.88
CA PRO A 199 14.74 -6.38 3.20
C PRO A 199 13.59 -6.51 4.19
N CYS A 200 12.56 -5.65 4.12
CA CYS A 200 11.38 -5.76 4.99
C CYS A 200 10.60 -7.07 4.73
N PHE A 201 10.39 -7.43 3.47
CA PHE A 201 9.78 -8.70 3.08
C PHE A 201 10.62 -9.88 3.55
N GLY A 202 11.93 -9.83 3.35
CA GLY A 202 12.86 -10.86 3.81
C GLY A 202 12.76 -11.12 5.31
N LEU A 203 12.77 -10.05 6.13
CA LEU A 203 12.62 -10.14 7.58
C LEU A 203 11.26 -10.73 7.99
N ILE A 204 10.16 -10.28 7.38
CA ILE A 204 8.82 -10.76 7.71
C ILE A 204 8.67 -12.24 7.34
N ILE A 205 9.13 -12.64 6.14
CA ILE A 205 9.10 -14.05 5.70
C ILE A 205 9.92 -14.92 6.63
N TYR A 206 11.14 -14.50 6.96
CA TYR A 206 12.03 -15.24 7.85
C TYR A 206 11.36 -15.49 9.21
N GLU A 207 10.79 -14.45 9.82
CA GLU A 207 10.10 -14.56 11.10
C GLU A 207 8.88 -15.49 11.03
N GLU A 208 8.05 -15.38 9.98
CA GLU A 208 6.85 -16.21 9.83
C GLU A 208 7.17 -17.69 9.54
N TRP A 209 8.31 -17.97 8.92
CA TRP A 209 8.73 -19.33 8.63
C TRP A 209 9.37 -20.02 9.83
N ASN A 210 10.12 -19.27 10.63
CA ASN A 210 10.87 -19.78 11.78
C ASN A 210 10.08 -19.77 13.08
N THR A 211 9.01 -18.98 13.18
CA THR A 211 8.12 -19.01 14.35
C THR A 211 7.04 -20.07 14.13
N PRO A 212 7.03 -21.20 14.87
CA PRO A 212 5.95 -22.16 14.76
C PRO A 212 4.64 -21.48 15.12
N SER A 213 3.60 -21.64 14.28
CA SER A 213 2.27 -21.13 14.60
C SER A 213 1.90 -21.72 15.97
N LYS A 214 1.86 -20.89 17.03
CA LYS A 214 1.61 -21.37 18.40
C LYS A 214 0.37 -22.25 18.39
N LYS A 215 0.54 -23.58 18.47
CA LYS A 215 -0.58 -24.51 18.69
C LYS A 215 -1.34 -23.99 19.92
N PRO A 216 -2.69 -24.04 19.89
CA PRO A 216 -3.48 -23.56 21.02
C PRO A 216 -2.98 -24.15 22.34
#